data_AF-A0AAU4K3E0-F1
#
_entry.id   AF-A0AAU4K3E0-F1
#
_cell.length_a   1.000
_cell.length_b   1.000
_cell.length_c   1.000
_cell.angle_alpha   90.00
_cell.angle_beta   90.00
_cell.angle_gamma   90.00
#
_symmetry.space_group_name_H-M   'P 1'
#
loop_
_entity.id
_entity.type
_entity.pdbx_description
1 polymer ?
#
loop_
_entity_poly.entity_id
_entity_poly.type
_entity_poly.pdbx_seq_one_letter_code
_entity_poly.pdbx_strand_id
1 'polypeptide(L)'
;MSEAGRLPRRQEQAADGDNASMTQAGRDIYYTTNNYGSDVSQIREIAEEVVRSQAPAIAAEAKALWEDSAREITLSIVEEVIRDSPEALSAFAAPRVQIALAAAQQGYASSPDDDLREVLTSLVVGIAREPARTHRDLLLKQSLDLAPKLSRRQLNTLTILAIFERTRYQNCDGPRDILEKTEELLRPFAGDVVGYESELNHAAGLGCGDQVQLTGEDFGGERSSIFKAFFQTYKADLYEDFPLKDVDSTLDPSEAIAEGLIREVDSPDSALQESVGSTKHYRLNQEMVDELTSLNGKLPQGNYVKRQIVMQMQDSWVSEEAFVSMIREQFPVMYTALQNMDKAEIFKFRISAIGRILAVANFSAHHPEIKNQFEKLLLTPLERGEA
;
A
#
# COMPACT_ATOMS: atom_id res chain seq x y z
N MET A 1 97.96 23.17 44.13
CA MET A 1 97.14 23.65 45.25
C MET A 1 96.27 24.78 44.72
N SER A 2 94.95 24.64 44.81
CA SER A 2 93.84 25.64 44.78
C SER A 2 93.80 26.68 43.64
N GLU A 3 92.69 27.02 42.96
CA GLU A 3 91.36 27.40 43.47
C GLU A 3 90.29 27.39 42.35
N ALA A 4 89.03 27.16 42.77
CA ALA A 4 87.74 27.68 42.30
C ALA A 4 87.38 27.63 40.80
N GLY A 5 86.32 26.95 40.34
CA GLY A 5 84.95 26.98 40.86
C GLY A 5 84.09 27.93 40.02
N ARG A 6 83.49 27.44 38.92
CA ARG A 6 82.37 28.12 38.24
C ARG A 6 81.16 27.18 38.21
N LEU A 7 80.23 27.46 39.11
CA LEU A 7 78.89 26.88 39.15
C LEU A 7 78.14 27.15 37.83
N PRO A 8 77.36 26.20 37.29
CA PRO A 8 76.39 26.51 36.24
C PRO A 8 75.30 27.42 36.82
N ARG A 9 74.95 28.46 36.06
CA ARG A 9 73.91 29.44 36.41
C ARG A 9 72.59 28.70 36.64
N ARG A 10 71.98 28.96 37.79
CA ARG A 10 70.62 28.54 38.16
C ARG A 10 69.65 28.95 37.06
N GLN A 11 68.88 27.98 36.57
CA GLN A 11 67.67 28.21 35.82
C GLN A 11 66.59 28.55 36.85
N GLU A 12 66.12 29.80 36.87
CA GLU A 12 64.98 30.19 37.72
C GLU A 12 63.70 29.88 36.96
N GLN A 13 62.94 28.90 37.45
CA GLN A 13 61.57 28.66 37.05
C GLN A 13 60.68 29.42 38.03
N ALA A 14 60.01 30.47 37.55
CA ALA A 14 58.89 31.08 38.26
C ALA A 14 57.60 30.52 37.64
N ALA A 15 56.73 29.97 38.49
CA ALA A 15 55.40 29.51 38.13
C ALA A 15 54.40 30.62 38.44
N ASP A 16 53.54 30.95 37.48
CA ASP A 16 52.32 31.74 37.72
C ASP A 16 51.21 31.25 36.77
N GLY A 17 50.10 30.79 37.36
CA GLY A 17 48.88 30.36 36.66
C GLY A 17 48.72 28.85 36.41
N ASP A 18 47.63 28.26 36.92
CA ASP A 18 47.24 26.85 36.72
C ASP A 18 47.29 26.49 35.21
N ASN A 19 48.18 25.55 34.86
CA ASN A 19 48.45 25.02 33.51
C ASN A 19 49.29 25.86 32.53
N ALA A 20 50.03 26.89 32.95
CA ALA A 20 50.99 27.58 32.07
C ALA A 20 52.46 27.29 32.41
N SER A 21 53.20 26.71 31.46
CA SER A 21 54.65 26.56 31.51
C SER A 21 55.31 27.65 30.67
N MET A 22 55.94 28.63 31.32
CA MET A 22 56.71 29.68 30.64
C MET A 22 58.15 29.20 30.46
N THR A 23 58.46 28.69 29.27
CA THR A 23 59.84 28.30 28.90
C THR A 23 60.49 29.43 28.11
N GLN A 24 61.58 30.01 28.60
CA GLN A 24 62.36 31.02 27.88
C GLN A 24 63.72 30.43 27.47
N ALA A 25 63.97 30.30 26.16
CA ALA A 25 65.27 29.90 25.61
C ALA A 25 65.87 31.03 24.78
N GLY A 26 67.19 31.21 24.89
CA GLY A 26 67.92 32.34 24.28
C GLY A 26 68.20 32.24 22.77
N ARG A 27 67.70 31.21 22.07
CA ARG A 27 67.74 31.10 20.61
C ARG A 27 66.44 30.49 20.07
N ASP A 28 66.28 29.17 20.08
CA ASP A 28 65.04 28.49 19.62
C ASP A 28 64.49 27.52 20.66
N ILE A 29 63.15 27.45 20.76
CA ILE A 29 62.42 26.44 21.53
C ILE A 29 61.79 25.48 20.52
N TYR A 30 62.27 24.24 20.45
CA TYR A 30 61.58 23.18 19.72
C TYR A 30 60.43 22.64 20.58
N TYR A 31 59.23 23.18 20.38
CA TYR A 31 58.01 22.52 20.85
C TYR A 31 57.74 21.31 19.95
N THR A 32 58.19 20.13 20.36
CA THR A 32 57.53 18.89 19.92
C THR A 32 56.19 18.84 20.63
N THR A 33 55.18 19.49 20.03
CA THR A 33 53.79 19.18 20.34
C THR A 33 53.66 17.67 20.17
N ASN A 34 53.39 16.93 21.24
CA ASN A 34 52.99 15.54 21.14
C ASN A 34 51.82 15.51 20.17
N ASN A 35 52.08 15.06 18.94
CA ASN A 35 51.08 14.94 17.90
C ASN A 35 50.11 13.86 18.41
N TYR A 36 49.01 14.28 19.03
CA TYR A 36 47.86 13.44 19.36
C TYR A 36 47.07 13.04 18.09
N GLY A 37 47.75 12.95 16.95
CA GLY A 37 47.24 12.18 15.81
C GLY A 37 47.73 10.76 16.04
N SER A 38 46.84 9.88 16.53
CA SER A 38 47.12 8.45 16.61
C SER A 38 47.76 8.02 15.29
N ASP A 39 48.94 7.41 15.35
CA ASP A 39 49.62 6.93 14.15
C ASP A 39 48.64 6.00 13.41
N VAL A 40 48.57 6.09 12.09
CA VAL A 40 47.63 5.29 11.27
C VAL A 40 47.81 3.80 11.57
N SER A 41 49.02 3.40 11.96
CA SER A 41 49.36 2.07 12.47
C SER A 41 48.59 1.70 13.75
N GLN A 42 48.52 2.59 14.75
CA GLN A 42 47.81 2.39 16.02
C GLN A 42 46.30 2.37 15.82
N ILE A 43 45.76 3.24 14.96
CA ILE A 43 44.33 3.21 14.61
C ILE A 43 43.98 1.88 13.94
N ARG A 44 44.82 1.40 13.03
CA ARG A 44 44.64 0.11 12.36
C ARG A 44 44.69 -1.06 13.35
N GLU A 45 45.65 -1.05 14.28
CA GLU A 45 45.80 -2.10 15.28
C GLU A 45 44.59 -2.18 16.21
N ILE A 46 44.11 -1.01 16.69
CA ILE A 46 42.87 -0.92 17.47
C ILE A 46 41.66 -1.39 16.65
N ALA A 47 41.54 -0.99 15.38
CA ALA A 47 40.44 -1.41 14.53
C ALA A 47 40.46 -2.92 14.26
N GLU A 48 41.63 -3.51 14.00
CA GLU A 48 41.80 -4.95 13.82
C GLU A 48 41.48 -5.73 15.11
N GLU A 49 41.84 -5.20 16.28
CA GLU A 49 41.52 -5.80 17.58
C GLU A 49 40.04 -5.73 17.89
N VAL A 50 39.39 -4.59 17.63
CA VAL A 50 37.93 -4.43 17.76
C VAL A 50 37.20 -5.38 16.81
N VAL A 51 37.61 -5.48 15.55
CA VAL A 51 37.01 -6.43 14.59
C VAL A 51 37.19 -7.87 15.07
N ARG A 52 38.41 -8.25 15.49
CA ARG A 52 38.69 -9.63 15.95
C ARG A 52 37.91 -10.00 17.21
N SER A 53 37.72 -9.05 18.12
CA SER A 53 37.02 -9.27 19.39
C SER A 53 35.50 -9.18 19.27
N GLN A 54 34.97 -8.27 18.45
CA GLN A 54 33.53 -7.97 18.38
C GLN A 54 32.83 -8.64 17.20
N ALA A 55 33.48 -8.79 16.03
CA ALA A 55 32.81 -9.33 14.84
C ALA A 55 32.25 -10.75 15.03
N PRO A 56 32.91 -11.69 15.74
CA PRO A 56 32.31 -13.00 15.99
C PRO A 56 31.03 -12.94 16.82
N ALA A 57 30.98 -12.04 17.81
CA ALA A 57 29.79 -11.87 18.66
C ALA A 57 28.63 -11.28 17.87
N ILE A 58 28.89 -10.22 17.08
CA ILE A 58 27.89 -9.59 16.21
C ILE A 58 27.38 -10.58 15.15
N ALA A 59 28.27 -11.38 14.55
CA ALA A 59 27.88 -12.41 13.59
C ALA A 59 27.05 -13.53 14.23
N ALA A 60 27.37 -13.92 15.47
CA ALA A 60 26.60 -14.93 16.20
C ALA A 60 25.19 -14.41 16.55
N GLU A 61 25.05 -13.15 16.96
CA GLU A 61 23.77 -12.51 17.23
C GLU A 61 22.91 -12.41 15.95
N ALA A 62 23.49 -11.94 14.85
CA ALA A 62 22.80 -11.88 13.56
C ALA A 62 22.37 -13.27 13.07
N LYS A 63 23.19 -14.30 13.30
CA LYS A 63 22.86 -15.68 12.95
C LYS A 63 21.67 -16.20 13.78
N ALA A 64 21.66 -15.94 15.09
CA ALA A 64 20.55 -16.35 15.96
C ALA A 64 19.23 -15.69 15.51
N LEU A 65 19.26 -14.38 15.23
CA LEU A 65 18.09 -13.65 14.72
C LEU A 65 17.60 -14.21 13.38
N TRP A 66 18.52 -14.55 12.48
CA TRP A 66 18.19 -15.19 11.21
C TRP A 66 17.55 -16.56 11.40
N GLU A 67 18.10 -17.41 12.29
CA GLU A 67 17.56 -18.74 12.57
C GLU A 67 16.15 -18.67 13.18
N ASP A 68 15.90 -17.68 14.04
CA ASP A 68 14.58 -17.45 14.63
C ASP A 68 13.57 -16.98 13.58
N SER A 69 13.93 -15.97 12.79
CA SER A 69 13.09 -15.46 11.69
C SER A 69 12.78 -16.55 10.66
N ALA A 70 13.79 -17.34 10.29
CA ALA A 70 13.63 -18.44 9.34
C ALA A 70 12.69 -19.51 9.89
N ARG A 71 12.77 -19.83 11.18
CA ARG A 71 11.86 -20.80 11.82
C ARG A 71 10.43 -20.29 11.84
N GLU A 72 10.25 -19.03 12.21
CA GLU A 72 8.94 -18.38 12.33
C GLU A 72 8.19 -18.38 11.00
N ILE A 73 8.80 -17.86 9.92
CA ILE A 73 8.15 -17.86 8.60
C ILE A 73 7.93 -19.27 8.06
N THR A 74 8.85 -20.21 8.35
CA THR A 74 8.68 -21.61 7.94
C THR A 74 7.44 -22.23 8.60
N LEU A 75 7.23 -21.95 9.89
CA LEU A 75 6.05 -22.42 10.61
C LEU A 75 4.78 -21.82 10.01
N SER A 76 4.76 -20.50 9.77
CA SER A 76 3.64 -19.79 9.13
C SER A 76 3.25 -20.42 7.78
N ILE A 77 4.25 -20.71 6.93
CA ILE A 77 4.06 -21.38 5.64
C ILE A 77 3.49 -22.78 5.80
N VAL A 78 4.05 -23.59 6.69
CA VAL A 78 3.57 -24.96 6.90
C VAL A 78 2.15 -24.96 7.44
N GLU A 79 1.82 -24.06 8.36
CA GLU A 79 0.48 -23.89 8.92
C GLU A 79 -0.54 -23.48 7.85
N GLU A 80 -0.23 -22.49 7.02
CA GLU A 80 -1.13 -22.08 5.92
C GLU A 80 -1.32 -23.20 4.89
N VAL A 81 -0.25 -23.92 4.53
CA VAL A 81 -0.35 -25.07 3.60
C VAL A 81 -1.23 -26.17 4.18
N ILE A 82 -1.02 -26.55 5.44
CA ILE A 82 -1.83 -27.60 6.10
C ILE A 82 -3.30 -27.17 6.22
N ARG A 83 -3.56 -25.88 6.50
CA ARG A 83 -4.93 -25.38 6.66
C ARG A 83 -5.68 -25.34 5.33
N ASP A 84 -5.03 -24.84 4.27
CA ASP A 84 -5.74 -24.42 3.06
C ASP A 84 -5.53 -25.38 1.88
N SER A 85 -4.41 -26.13 1.82
CA SER A 85 -4.14 -27.12 0.75
C SER A 85 -3.14 -28.20 1.20
N PRO A 86 -3.53 -29.15 2.07
CA PRO A 86 -2.65 -30.18 2.61
C PRO A 86 -1.89 -30.97 1.53
N GLU A 87 -2.50 -31.19 0.37
CA GLU A 87 -1.91 -31.89 -0.77
C GLU A 87 -0.66 -31.19 -1.33
N ALA A 88 -0.58 -29.86 -1.21
CA ALA A 88 0.55 -29.06 -1.65
C ALA A 88 1.80 -29.24 -0.78
N LEU A 89 1.67 -29.86 0.41
CA LEU A 89 2.81 -30.14 1.29
C LEU A 89 3.86 -31.02 0.61
N SER A 90 3.43 -31.96 -0.24
CA SER A 90 4.32 -32.82 -1.02
C SER A 90 5.21 -32.03 -1.99
N ALA A 91 4.78 -30.85 -2.43
CA ALA A 91 5.53 -29.99 -3.34
C ALA A 91 6.78 -29.37 -2.68
N PHE A 92 6.84 -29.34 -1.34
CA PHE A 92 8.04 -28.86 -0.62
C PHE A 92 9.26 -29.75 -0.83
N ALA A 93 9.10 -31.01 -1.27
CA ALA A 93 10.25 -31.82 -1.67
C ALA A 93 10.94 -31.30 -2.96
N ALA A 94 10.25 -30.46 -3.75
CA ALA A 94 10.77 -29.97 -5.02
C ALA A 94 11.78 -28.82 -4.82
N PRO A 95 12.92 -28.81 -5.53
CA PRO A 95 13.92 -27.72 -5.45
C PRO A 95 13.33 -26.33 -5.70
N ARG A 96 12.33 -26.23 -6.59
CA ARG A 96 11.62 -24.97 -6.88
C ARG A 96 10.98 -24.34 -5.64
N VAL A 97 10.29 -25.16 -4.83
CA VAL A 97 9.60 -24.69 -3.62
C VAL A 97 10.61 -24.43 -2.50
N GLN A 98 11.66 -25.24 -2.41
CA GLN A 98 12.76 -25.01 -1.46
C GLN A 98 13.51 -23.70 -1.72
N ILE A 99 13.75 -23.35 -3.00
CA ILE A 99 14.33 -22.04 -3.36
C ILE A 99 13.39 -20.91 -2.96
N ALA A 100 12.08 -21.05 -3.18
CA ALA A 100 11.11 -20.06 -2.75
C ALA A 100 11.08 -19.90 -1.22
N LEU A 101 11.08 -21.01 -0.49
CA LEU A 101 11.16 -20.99 0.98
C LEU A 101 12.43 -20.26 1.46
N ALA A 102 13.59 -20.56 0.89
CA ALA A 102 14.85 -19.90 1.23
C ALA A 102 14.81 -18.39 0.93
N ALA A 103 14.21 -17.98 -0.20
CA ALA A 103 14.04 -16.58 -0.55
C ALA A 103 13.12 -15.85 0.45
N ALA A 104 12.03 -16.49 0.87
CA ALA A 104 11.13 -15.95 1.89
C ALA A 104 11.85 -15.80 3.25
N GLN A 105 12.59 -16.82 3.69
CA GLN A 105 13.40 -16.77 4.91
C GLN A 105 14.41 -15.62 4.87
N GLN A 106 15.12 -15.46 3.75
CA GLN A 106 16.08 -14.36 3.58
C GLN A 106 15.38 -12.99 3.61
N GLY A 107 14.27 -12.86 2.90
CA GLY A 107 13.49 -11.62 2.82
C GLY A 107 12.99 -11.19 4.20
N TYR A 108 12.35 -12.10 4.93
CA TYR A 108 11.81 -11.84 6.26
C TYR A 108 12.91 -11.58 7.29
N ALA A 109 13.97 -12.39 7.33
CA ALA A 109 15.06 -12.21 8.27
C ALA A 109 15.83 -10.88 8.08
N SER A 110 15.77 -10.28 6.89
CA SER A 110 16.40 -8.98 6.62
C SER A 110 15.61 -7.81 7.20
N SER A 111 14.29 -7.93 7.34
CA SER A 111 13.41 -6.92 7.91
C SER A 111 12.16 -7.60 8.50
N PRO A 112 12.24 -8.14 9.73
CA PRO A 112 11.14 -8.87 10.33
C PRO A 112 9.95 -7.95 10.55
N ASP A 113 8.89 -8.15 9.77
CA ASP A 113 7.65 -7.40 9.81
C ASP A 113 6.50 -8.39 9.60
N ASP A 114 5.49 -8.35 10.47
CA ASP A 114 4.39 -9.33 10.44
C ASP A 114 3.64 -9.30 9.11
N ASP A 115 3.37 -8.13 8.54
CA ASP A 115 2.67 -8.02 7.26
C ASP A 115 3.52 -8.60 6.12
N LEU A 116 4.84 -8.34 6.13
CA LEU A 116 5.76 -8.97 5.19
C LEU A 116 5.79 -10.51 5.35
N ARG A 117 5.74 -11.03 6.58
CA ARG A 117 5.68 -12.48 6.85
C ARG A 117 4.46 -13.09 6.18
N GLU A 118 3.28 -12.50 6.35
CA GLU A 118 2.03 -12.99 5.76
C GLU A 118 2.05 -12.90 4.22
N VAL A 119 2.57 -11.80 3.67
CA VAL A 119 2.74 -11.64 2.20
C VAL A 119 3.64 -12.73 1.64
N LEU A 120 4.83 -12.92 2.21
CA LEU A 120 5.79 -13.93 1.76
C LEU A 120 5.23 -15.35 1.93
N THR A 121 4.48 -15.58 3.02
CA THR A 121 3.79 -16.84 3.28
C THR A 121 2.81 -17.15 2.15
N SER A 122 1.89 -16.24 1.86
CA SER A 122 0.89 -16.40 0.80
C SER A 122 1.54 -16.64 -0.57
N LEU A 123 2.67 -15.98 -0.87
CA LEU A 123 3.41 -16.18 -2.12
C LEU A 123 4.04 -17.58 -2.21
N VAL A 124 4.69 -18.07 -1.15
CA VAL A 124 5.28 -19.43 -1.14
C VAL A 124 4.20 -20.49 -1.24
N VAL A 125 3.09 -20.33 -0.53
CA VAL A 125 1.92 -21.23 -0.63
C VAL A 125 1.38 -21.23 -2.05
N GLY A 126 1.24 -20.06 -2.68
CA GLY A 126 0.86 -19.95 -4.10
C GLY A 126 1.81 -20.72 -5.02
N ILE A 127 3.12 -20.58 -4.83
CA ILE A 127 4.15 -21.30 -5.61
C ILE A 127 4.00 -22.81 -5.42
N ALA A 128 3.78 -23.28 -4.19
CA ALA A 128 3.65 -24.71 -3.91
C ALA A 128 2.44 -25.36 -4.63
N ARG A 129 1.35 -24.60 -4.80
CA ARG A 129 0.12 -25.05 -5.49
C ARG A 129 0.23 -25.01 -7.01
N GLU A 130 1.07 -24.14 -7.53
CA GLU A 130 1.13 -23.87 -8.97
C GLU A 130 2.08 -24.85 -9.69
N PRO A 131 1.70 -25.38 -10.88
CA PRO A 131 2.62 -26.13 -11.72
C PRO A 131 3.85 -25.30 -12.11
N ALA A 132 4.99 -25.96 -12.30
CA ALA A 132 6.23 -25.26 -12.62
C ALA A 132 6.19 -24.60 -14.01
N ARG A 133 6.75 -23.39 -14.11
CA ARG A 133 6.90 -22.60 -15.34
C ARG A 133 5.59 -22.15 -16.00
N THR A 134 4.47 -22.14 -15.28
CA THR A 134 3.27 -21.42 -15.73
C THR A 134 3.47 -19.92 -15.60
N HIS A 135 2.60 -19.13 -16.25
CA HIS A 135 2.65 -17.67 -16.13
C HIS A 135 2.47 -17.22 -14.68
N ARG A 136 1.53 -17.81 -13.94
CA ARG A 136 1.30 -17.54 -12.53
C ARG A 136 2.51 -17.92 -11.66
N ASP A 137 3.16 -19.07 -11.89
CA ASP A 137 4.38 -19.47 -11.17
C ASP A 137 5.51 -18.44 -11.36
N LEU A 138 5.66 -17.90 -12.57
CA LEU A 138 6.66 -16.86 -12.85
C LEU A 138 6.34 -15.55 -12.12
N LEU A 139 5.09 -15.10 -12.15
CA LEU A 139 4.65 -13.89 -11.45
C LEU A 139 4.79 -14.01 -9.93
N LEU A 140 4.43 -15.15 -9.36
CA LEU A 140 4.56 -15.41 -7.92
C LEU A 140 6.03 -15.38 -7.48
N LYS A 141 6.94 -16.00 -8.24
CA LYS A 141 8.38 -15.96 -7.94
C LYS A 141 8.98 -14.56 -8.06
N GLN A 142 8.58 -13.80 -9.08
CA GLN A 142 9.00 -12.41 -9.22
C GLN A 142 8.48 -11.58 -8.05
N SER A 143 7.21 -11.75 -7.68
CA SER A 143 6.62 -11.07 -6.53
C SER A 143 7.34 -11.42 -5.22
N LEU A 144 7.72 -12.69 -5.04
CA LEU A 144 8.46 -13.15 -3.85
C LEU A 144 9.83 -12.49 -3.71
N ASP A 145 10.57 -12.33 -4.81
CA ASP A 145 11.87 -11.63 -4.80
C ASP A 145 11.71 -10.11 -4.57
N LEU A 146 10.59 -9.53 -4.97
CA LEU A 146 10.35 -8.09 -4.89
C LEU A 146 9.69 -7.65 -3.59
N ALA A 147 8.87 -8.48 -2.94
CA ALA A 147 8.15 -8.11 -1.73
C ALA A 147 9.06 -7.52 -0.62
N PRO A 148 10.23 -8.11 -0.28
CA PRO A 148 11.11 -7.56 0.76
C PRO A 148 11.79 -6.25 0.38
N LYS A 149 11.72 -5.85 -0.91
CA LYS A 149 12.31 -4.60 -1.42
C LYS A 149 11.30 -3.45 -1.36
N LEU A 150 10.03 -3.73 -1.08
CA LEU A 150 8.98 -2.72 -0.97
C LEU A 150 8.79 -2.33 0.49
N SER A 151 8.49 -1.06 0.71
CA SER A 151 8.01 -0.61 2.02
C SER A 151 6.56 -1.05 2.24
N ARG A 152 6.14 -1.13 3.50
CA ARG A 152 4.73 -1.35 3.88
C ARG A 152 3.80 -0.34 3.18
N ARG A 153 4.20 0.93 3.14
CA ARG A 153 3.49 2.01 2.40
C ARG A 153 3.24 1.67 0.94
N GLN A 154 4.26 1.14 0.26
CA GLN A 154 4.15 0.75 -1.15
C GLN A 154 3.19 -0.44 -1.32
N LEU A 155 3.31 -1.48 -0.48
CA LEU A 155 2.40 -2.64 -0.50
C LEU A 155 0.94 -2.23 -0.27
N ASN A 156 0.68 -1.43 0.76
CA ASN A 156 -0.64 -0.89 1.06
C ASN A 156 -1.20 -0.07 -0.10
N THR A 157 -0.37 0.79 -0.70
CA THR A 157 -0.77 1.59 -1.85
C THR A 157 -1.12 0.72 -3.06
N LEU A 158 -0.34 -0.32 -3.35
CA LEU A 158 -0.64 -1.28 -4.43
C LEU A 158 -1.97 -2.01 -4.16
N THR A 159 -2.22 -2.40 -2.91
CA THR A 159 -3.49 -3.01 -2.50
C THR A 159 -4.67 -2.08 -2.74
N ILE A 160 -4.59 -0.84 -2.27
CA ILE A 160 -5.64 0.16 -2.47
C ILE A 160 -5.88 0.41 -3.97
N LEU A 161 -4.81 0.59 -4.76
CA LEU A 161 -4.92 0.76 -6.20
C LEU A 161 -5.65 -0.40 -6.88
N ALA A 162 -5.30 -1.63 -6.52
CA ALA A 162 -5.95 -2.81 -7.08
C ALA A 162 -7.44 -2.87 -6.71
N ILE A 163 -7.80 -2.51 -5.46
CA ILE A 163 -9.19 -2.37 -5.01
C ILE A 163 -9.92 -1.37 -5.90
N PHE A 164 -9.38 -0.17 -6.13
CA PHE A 164 -10.01 0.86 -6.96
C PHE A 164 -10.13 0.44 -8.44
N GLU A 165 -9.13 -0.24 -9.00
CA GLU A 165 -9.15 -0.66 -10.41
C GLU A 165 -10.25 -1.70 -10.67
N ARG A 166 -10.47 -2.63 -9.74
CA ARG A 166 -11.22 -3.86 -10.01
C ARG A 166 -12.48 -4.05 -9.19
N THR A 167 -12.65 -3.31 -8.10
CA THR A 167 -13.86 -3.40 -7.27
C THR A 167 -14.93 -2.46 -7.80
N ARG A 168 -16.11 -3.02 -8.08
CA ARG A 168 -17.33 -2.28 -8.36
C ARG A 168 -18.41 -2.85 -7.45
N TYR A 169 -18.97 -2.01 -6.60
CA TYR A 169 -20.13 -2.41 -5.82
C TYR A 169 -21.38 -2.36 -6.69
N GLN A 170 -22.18 -3.40 -6.61
CA GLN A 170 -23.48 -3.46 -7.27
C GLN A 170 -24.58 -3.21 -6.25
N ASN A 171 -25.71 -2.68 -6.71
CA ASN A 171 -26.92 -2.50 -5.90
C ASN A 171 -26.67 -1.71 -4.60
N CYS A 172 -25.89 -0.62 -4.66
CA CYS A 172 -25.71 0.23 -3.50
C CYS A 172 -26.94 1.11 -3.26
N ASP A 173 -27.20 1.40 -1.99
CA ASP A 173 -28.37 2.15 -1.54
C ASP A 173 -28.12 3.66 -1.43
N GLY A 174 -26.97 4.12 -1.93
CA GLY A 174 -26.66 5.53 -2.08
C GLY A 174 -25.17 5.83 -1.99
N PRO A 175 -24.79 7.12 -2.08
CA PRO A 175 -23.42 7.57 -1.93
C PRO A 175 -22.78 7.06 -0.63
N ARG A 176 -23.51 7.10 0.48
CA ARG A 176 -23.00 6.70 1.79
C ARG A 176 -22.66 5.21 1.86
N ASP A 177 -23.52 4.34 1.34
CA ASP A 177 -23.29 2.89 1.33
C ASP A 177 -22.03 2.52 0.52
N ILE A 178 -21.81 3.18 -0.63
CA ILE A 178 -20.57 3.03 -1.42
C ILE A 178 -19.34 3.43 -0.60
N LEU A 179 -19.41 4.56 0.10
CA LEU A 179 -18.32 5.05 0.93
C LEU A 179 -18.05 4.14 2.14
N GLU A 180 -19.10 3.61 2.79
CA GLU A 180 -18.98 2.69 3.92
C GLU A 180 -18.32 1.37 3.50
N LYS A 181 -18.78 0.75 2.40
CA LYS A 181 -18.18 -0.46 1.83
C LYS A 181 -16.74 -0.22 1.38
N THR A 182 -16.44 0.94 0.81
CA THR A 182 -15.06 1.30 0.42
C THR A 182 -14.17 1.49 1.64
N GLU A 183 -14.61 2.26 2.63
CA GLU A 183 -13.88 2.45 3.87
C GLU A 183 -13.59 1.11 4.55
N GLU A 184 -14.56 0.19 4.61
CA GLU A 184 -14.38 -1.14 5.19
C GLU A 184 -13.22 -1.90 4.54
N LEU A 185 -13.15 -1.91 3.20
CA LEU A 185 -12.09 -2.59 2.45
C LEU A 185 -10.73 -1.87 2.52
N LEU A 186 -10.71 -0.54 2.60
CA LEU A 186 -9.46 0.23 2.61
C LEU A 186 -8.84 0.36 4.00
N ARG A 187 -9.65 0.26 5.06
CA ARG A 187 -9.26 0.57 6.45
C ARG A 187 -7.95 -0.09 6.90
N PRO A 188 -7.66 -1.38 6.61
CA PRO A 188 -6.42 -2.00 7.05
C PRO A 188 -5.16 -1.34 6.46
N PHE A 189 -5.29 -0.73 5.27
CA PHE A 189 -4.17 -0.23 4.48
C PHE A 189 -4.06 1.30 4.52
N ALA A 190 -5.18 1.99 4.76
CA ALA A 190 -5.30 3.44 4.64
C ALA A 190 -4.41 4.23 5.63
N GLY A 191 -4.01 3.62 6.75
CA GLY A 191 -3.19 4.27 7.77
C GLY A 191 -1.73 4.55 7.34
N ASP A 192 -1.20 3.79 6.38
CA ASP A 192 0.20 3.91 5.96
C ASP A 192 0.32 3.69 4.45
N VAL A 193 0.17 4.77 3.69
CA VAL A 193 0.22 4.81 2.22
C VAL A 193 1.29 5.78 1.75
N VAL A 194 1.72 5.68 0.50
CA VAL A 194 2.73 6.59 -0.08
C VAL A 194 2.24 8.04 -0.04
N GLY A 195 3.18 8.95 0.20
CA GLY A 195 2.91 10.40 0.20
C GLY A 195 3.75 11.17 -0.82
N TYR A 196 4.71 10.50 -1.45
CA TYR A 196 5.65 11.11 -2.38
C TYR A 196 5.76 10.30 -3.67
N GLU A 197 5.86 11.00 -4.79
CA GLU A 197 6.02 10.41 -6.12
C GLU A 197 7.27 9.52 -6.20
N SER A 198 8.36 9.87 -5.51
CA SER A 198 9.59 9.06 -5.47
C SER A 198 9.38 7.65 -4.92
N GLU A 199 8.44 7.47 -3.98
CA GLU A 199 8.08 6.15 -3.46
C GLU A 199 7.39 5.32 -4.56
N LEU A 200 6.53 5.93 -5.38
CA LEU A 200 5.91 5.26 -6.52
C LEU A 200 6.91 4.98 -7.64
N ASN A 201 7.84 5.90 -7.90
CA ASN A 201 8.88 5.72 -8.90
C ASN A 201 9.82 4.56 -8.53
N HIS A 202 10.09 4.37 -7.24
CA HIS A 202 10.79 3.17 -6.76
C HIS A 202 9.99 1.89 -7.05
N ALA A 203 8.70 1.85 -6.71
CA ALA A 203 7.85 0.68 -6.99
C ALA A 203 7.72 0.39 -8.51
N ALA A 204 7.63 1.43 -9.34
CA ALA A 204 7.65 1.31 -10.80
C ALA A 204 9.00 0.76 -11.29
N GLY A 205 10.12 1.27 -10.76
CA GLY A 205 11.46 0.78 -11.08
C GLY A 205 11.70 -0.69 -10.72
N LEU A 206 10.96 -1.21 -9.73
CA LEU A 206 10.93 -2.63 -9.38
C LEU A 206 9.97 -3.46 -10.26
N GLY A 207 9.21 -2.83 -11.16
CA GLY A 207 8.26 -3.50 -12.06
C GLY A 207 6.88 -3.75 -11.45
N CYS A 208 6.54 -3.12 -10.31
CA CYS A 208 5.21 -3.24 -9.68
C CYS A 208 4.13 -2.40 -10.38
N GLY A 209 4.54 -1.56 -11.32
CA GLY A 209 3.67 -0.72 -12.13
C GLY A 209 4.46 0.09 -13.14
N ASP A 210 3.77 0.96 -13.85
CA ASP A 210 4.35 1.90 -14.81
C ASP A 210 3.80 3.30 -14.57
N GLN A 211 4.64 4.31 -14.78
CA GLN A 211 4.30 5.72 -14.67
C GLN A 211 3.90 6.25 -16.04
N VAL A 212 2.68 6.75 -16.15
CA VAL A 212 2.19 7.42 -17.35
C VAL A 212 2.88 8.77 -17.47
N GLN A 213 3.84 8.87 -18.39
CA GLN A 213 4.67 10.06 -18.60
C GLN A 213 3.91 11.26 -19.18
N LEU A 214 2.79 11.00 -19.86
CA LEU A 214 1.97 12.02 -20.51
C LEU A 214 0.50 11.80 -20.18
N THR A 215 -0.09 12.81 -19.56
CA THR A 215 -1.48 12.81 -19.13
C THR A 215 -2.30 13.76 -20.02
N GLY A 216 -3.62 13.67 -19.94
CA GLY A 216 -4.49 14.63 -20.64
C GLY A 216 -4.23 16.07 -20.21
N GLU A 217 -3.76 16.29 -18.99
CA GLU A 217 -3.43 17.61 -18.42
C GLU A 217 -2.31 18.30 -19.18
N ASP A 218 -1.29 17.54 -19.58
CA ASP A 218 -0.16 18.03 -20.36
C ASP A 218 -0.59 18.59 -21.73
N PHE A 219 -1.80 18.20 -22.18
CA PHE A 219 -2.42 18.66 -23.42
C PHE A 219 -3.63 19.58 -23.18
N GLY A 220 -3.72 20.22 -22.01
CA GLY A 220 -4.78 21.18 -21.67
C GLY A 220 -6.09 20.55 -21.20
N GLY A 221 -6.09 19.25 -20.89
CA GLY A 221 -7.18 18.56 -20.20
C GLY A 221 -7.27 18.94 -18.72
N GLU A 222 -8.37 18.59 -18.09
CA GLU A 222 -8.56 18.83 -16.66
C GLU A 222 -7.69 17.89 -15.81
N ARG A 223 -7.30 18.41 -14.63
CA ARG A 223 -6.57 17.61 -13.65
C ARG A 223 -7.35 16.38 -13.23
N SER A 224 -6.71 15.23 -13.34
CA SER A 224 -7.19 13.95 -12.83
C SER A 224 -6.69 13.79 -11.39
N SER A 225 -7.58 13.33 -10.52
CA SER A 225 -7.28 13.02 -9.12
C SER A 225 -7.87 11.66 -8.78
N ILE A 226 -7.38 11.02 -7.72
CA ILE A 226 -7.99 9.78 -7.25
C ILE A 226 -9.44 10.00 -6.81
N PHE A 227 -9.75 11.18 -6.25
CA PHE A 227 -11.11 11.58 -5.90
C PHE A 227 -12.02 11.66 -7.12
N LYS A 228 -11.54 12.28 -8.19
CA LYS A 228 -12.28 12.38 -9.46
C LYS A 228 -12.48 11.01 -10.08
N ALA A 229 -11.44 10.17 -10.11
CA ALA A 229 -11.56 8.81 -10.61
C ALA A 229 -12.58 7.99 -9.80
N PHE A 230 -12.59 8.13 -8.48
CA PHE A 230 -13.56 7.49 -7.60
C PHE A 230 -14.98 8.00 -7.87
N PHE A 231 -15.16 9.32 -7.95
CA PHE A 231 -16.44 9.94 -8.29
C PHE A 231 -16.97 9.46 -9.65
N GLN A 232 -16.16 9.51 -10.71
CA GLN A 232 -16.56 9.09 -12.06
C GLN A 232 -16.90 7.60 -12.13
N THR A 233 -16.25 6.78 -11.32
CA THR A 233 -16.53 5.33 -11.24
C THR A 233 -17.94 5.04 -10.76
N TYR A 234 -18.44 5.84 -9.81
CA TYR A 234 -19.74 5.61 -9.18
C TYR A 234 -20.79 6.66 -9.53
N LYS A 235 -20.48 7.62 -10.42
CA LYS A 235 -21.33 8.77 -10.73
C LYS A 235 -22.80 8.39 -11.01
N ALA A 236 -23.01 7.28 -11.72
CA ALA A 236 -24.35 6.80 -12.04
C ALA A 236 -25.13 6.27 -10.83
N ASP A 237 -24.47 5.94 -9.72
CA ASP A 237 -25.02 5.47 -8.45
C ASP A 237 -25.11 6.55 -7.36
N LEU A 238 -24.49 7.73 -7.58
CA LEU A 238 -24.41 8.81 -6.60
C LEU A 238 -25.69 9.66 -6.55
N TYR A 239 -26.80 9.03 -6.20
CA TYR A 239 -28.11 9.66 -6.02
C TYR A 239 -28.88 8.97 -4.86
N GLU A 240 -29.81 9.71 -4.26
CA GLU A 240 -30.70 9.20 -3.21
C GLU A 240 -31.89 8.44 -3.80
N ASP A 241 -32.49 7.54 -3.01
CA ASP A 241 -33.71 6.86 -3.42
C ASP A 241 -34.87 7.86 -3.64
N PHE A 242 -35.72 7.61 -4.63
CA PHE A 242 -36.75 8.57 -5.01
C PHE A 242 -38.13 7.90 -5.09
N PRO A 243 -39.19 8.61 -4.69
CA PRO A 243 -40.55 8.15 -4.97
C PRO A 243 -40.88 8.37 -6.45
N LEU A 244 -41.50 7.40 -7.11
CA LEU A 244 -41.79 7.50 -8.54
C LEU A 244 -42.73 8.67 -8.90
N LYS A 245 -43.56 9.09 -7.94
CA LYS A 245 -44.48 10.22 -8.08
C LYS A 245 -43.75 11.55 -8.31
N ASP A 246 -42.51 11.69 -7.84
CA ASP A 246 -41.71 12.90 -8.03
C ASP A 246 -41.07 12.95 -9.42
N VAL A 247 -40.99 11.81 -10.11
CA VAL A 247 -40.54 11.72 -11.51
C VAL A 247 -41.69 12.08 -12.45
N ASP A 248 -42.79 11.34 -12.37
CA ASP A 248 -44.02 11.59 -13.12
C ASP A 248 -45.17 10.84 -12.45
N SER A 249 -46.17 11.60 -11.98
CA SER A 249 -47.36 11.07 -11.31
C SER A 249 -48.20 10.08 -12.15
N THR A 250 -47.96 10.01 -13.45
CA THR A 250 -48.66 9.11 -14.39
C THR A 250 -47.94 7.79 -14.63
N LEU A 251 -46.69 7.64 -14.16
CA LEU A 251 -45.92 6.41 -14.30
C LEU A 251 -46.44 5.32 -13.35
N ASP A 252 -46.72 4.14 -13.90
CA ASP A 252 -47.00 2.94 -13.11
C ASP A 252 -45.68 2.29 -12.66
N PRO A 253 -45.41 2.17 -11.34
CA PRO A 253 -44.24 1.46 -10.86
C PRO A 253 -44.14 0.02 -11.36
N SER A 254 -45.27 -0.65 -11.57
CA SER A 254 -45.28 -2.05 -12.03
C SER A 254 -44.76 -2.18 -13.46
N GLU A 255 -45.03 -1.19 -14.31
CA GLU A 255 -44.53 -1.14 -15.69
C GLU A 255 -43.03 -0.85 -15.70
N ALA A 256 -42.57 0.15 -14.94
CA ALA A 256 -41.15 0.49 -14.86
C ALA A 256 -40.28 -0.63 -14.26
N ILE A 257 -40.81 -1.40 -13.31
CA ILE A 257 -40.16 -2.61 -12.77
C ILE A 257 -40.14 -3.72 -13.82
N ALA A 258 -41.26 -3.97 -14.52
CA ALA A 258 -41.34 -5.00 -15.55
C ALA A 258 -40.43 -4.71 -16.76
N GLU A 259 -40.22 -3.43 -17.08
CA GLU A 259 -39.26 -2.97 -18.08
C GLU A 259 -37.80 -3.00 -17.58
N GLY A 260 -37.58 -3.34 -16.31
CA GLY A 260 -36.23 -3.41 -15.74
C GLY A 260 -35.59 -2.05 -15.53
N LEU A 261 -36.34 -0.95 -15.47
CA LEU A 261 -35.80 0.40 -15.28
C LEU A 261 -35.44 0.68 -13.82
N ILE A 262 -36.28 0.24 -12.89
CA ILE A 262 -36.18 0.53 -11.45
C ILE A 262 -36.36 -0.73 -10.59
N ARG A 263 -35.82 -0.69 -9.36
CA ARG A 263 -36.09 -1.60 -8.26
C ARG A 263 -36.70 -0.85 -7.08
N GLU A 264 -37.60 -1.52 -6.37
CA GLU A 264 -38.08 -1.06 -5.07
C GLU A 264 -36.97 -1.24 -4.02
N VAL A 265 -36.88 -0.30 -3.08
CA VAL A 265 -35.94 -0.35 -1.96
C VAL A 265 -36.69 -0.11 -0.66
N ASP A 266 -36.29 -0.83 0.37
CA ASP A 266 -36.79 -0.61 1.73
C ASP A 266 -36.13 0.66 2.27
N SER A 267 -36.79 1.80 2.15
CA SER A 267 -36.28 3.06 2.72
C SER A 267 -36.21 2.92 4.25
N PRO A 268 -35.14 3.36 4.93
CA PRO A 268 -35.02 3.28 6.38
C PRO A 268 -36.15 4.03 7.13
N ASP A 269 -36.80 5.01 6.49
CA ASP A 269 -37.97 5.72 7.04
C ASP A 269 -39.27 4.89 7.01
N SER A 270 -39.29 3.75 6.31
CA SER A 270 -40.48 2.90 6.17
C SER A 270 -40.90 2.25 7.50
N ALA A 271 -39.97 2.04 8.42
CA ALA A 271 -40.24 1.44 9.74
C ALA A 271 -40.95 2.38 10.72
N LEU A 272 -40.93 3.70 10.48
CA LEU A 272 -41.57 4.71 11.35
C LEU A 272 -42.89 5.24 10.79
N GLN A 273 -43.28 4.85 9.57
CA GLN A 273 -44.45 5.37 8.84
C GLN A 273 -45.61 4.37 8.70
N GLU A 274 -45.81 3.45 9.65
CA GLU A 274 -46.93 2.49 9.62
C GLU A 274 -48.35 3.11 9.77
N SER A 275 -48.50 4.44 9.76
CA SER A 275 -49.82 5.09 9.96
C SER A 275 -50.29 6.07 8.88
N VAL A 276 -49.49 6.36 7.85
CA VAL A 276 -49.95 7.15 6.69
C VAL A 276 -49.27 6.57 5.45
N GLY A 277 -50.05 6.04 4.51
CA GLY A 277 -49.62 5.23 3.36
C GLY A 277 -48.14 5.35 2.99
N SER A 278 -47.37 4.31 3.29
CA SER A 278 -45.93 4.24 3.02
C SER A 278 -45.67 4.60 1.56
N THR A 279 -45.03 5.74 1.33
CA THR A 279 -44.58 6.08 -0.02
C THR A 279 -43.42 5.14 -0.33
N LYS A 280 -43.57 4.33 -1.39
CA LYS A 280 -42.51 3.42 -1.83
C LYS A 280 -41.39 4.21 -2.51
N HIS A 281 -40.16 3.86 -2.20
CA HIS A 281 -38.96 4.44 -2.81
C HIS A 281 -38.33 3.47 -3.80
N TYR A 282 -37.68 4.05 -4.81
CA TYR A 282 -37.11 3.32 -5.92
C TYR A 282 -35.69 3.76 -6.21
N ARG A 283 -34.89 2.84 -6.75
CA ARG A 283 -33.58 3.09 -7.35
C ARG A 283 -33.55 2.49 -8.75
N LEU A 284 -32.58 2.88 -9.55
CA LEU A 284 -32.37 2.23 -10.84
C LEU A 284 -31.91 0.79 -10.65
N ASN A 285 -32.32 -0.05 -11.61
CA ASN A 285 -31.69 -1.35 -11.74
C ASN A 285 -30.25 -1.21 -12.24
N GLN A 286 -29.43 -2.20 -11.88
CA GLN A 286 -28.01 -2.22 -12.23
C GLN A 286 -27.77 -2.12 -13.74
N GLU A 287 -28.60 -2.77 -14.57
CA GLU A 287 -28.48 -2.68 -16.04
C GLU A 287 -28.60 -1.23 -16.55
N MET A 288 -29.47 -0.44 -15.92
CA MET A 288 -29.66 0.96 -16.32
C MET A 288 -28.54 1.86 -15.78
N VAL A 289 -28.00 1.56 -14.59
CA VAL A 289 -26.79 2.21 -14.05
C VAL A 289 -25.59 1.93 -14.98
N ASP A 290 -25.42 0.69 -15.41
CA ASP A 290 -24.33 0.28 -16.30
C ASP A 290 -24.43 0.99 -17.67
N GLU A 291 -25.66 1.09 -18.21
CA GLU A 291 -25.90 1.86 -19.43
C GLU A 291 -25.57 3.33 -19.26
N LEU A 292 -26.00 3.97 -18.18
CA LEU A 292 -25.68 5.38 -17.90
C LEU A 292 -24.17 5.59 -17.72
N THR A 293 -23.49 4.64 -17.07
CA THR A 293 -22.03 4.65 -16.94
C THR A 293 -21.36 4.60 -18.32
N SER A 294 -21.84 3.73 -19.22
CA SER A 294 -21.33 3.64 -20.60
C SER A 294 -21.56 4.90 -21.43
N LEU A 295 -22.66 5.61 -21.16
CA LEU A 295 -23.01 6.88 -21.80
C LEU A 295 -22.34 8.09 -21.14
N ASN A 296 -21.52 7.88 -20.10
CA ASN A 296 -20.92 8.92 -19.27
C ASN A 296 -21.98 9.91 -18.71
N GLY A 297 -23.10 9.35 -18.28
CA GLY A 297 -24.24 10.09 -17.75
C GLY A 297 -25.02 10.89 -18.79
N LYS A 298 -24.88 10.61 -20.09
CA LYS A 298 -25.75 11.20 -21.13
C LYS A 298 -27.11 10.50 -21.18
N LEU A 299 -28.13 11.24 -21.60
CA LEU A 299 -29.48 10.71 -21.72
C LEU A 299 -29.58 9.58 -22.76
N PRO A 300 -30.23 8.45 -22.42
CA PRO A 300 -30.45 7.36 -23.36
C PRO A 300 -31.43 7.75 -24.50
N GLN A 301 -31.29 7.09 -25.64
CA GLN A 301 -32.14 7.28 -26.83
C GLN A 301 -33.40 6.40 -26.77
N GLY A 302 -34.55 6.90 -27.23
CA GLY A 302 -35.68 6.05 -27.67
C GLY A 302 -36.77 5.65 -26.65
N ASN A 303 -36.60 5.88 -25.34
CA ASN A 303 -37.64 5.60 -24.33
C ASN A 303 -37.95 6.88 -23.51
N TYR A 304 -39.19 7.38 -23.61
CA TYR A 304 -39.64 8.61 -22.91
C TYR A 304 -39.60 8.46 -21.39
N VAL A 305 -40.14 7.35 -20.86
CA VAL A 305 -40.15 7.02 -19.43
C VAL A 305 -38.73 6.98 -18.88
N LYS A 306 -37.84 6.26 -19.59
CA LYS A 306 -36.43 6.18 -19.26
C LYS A 306 -35.76 7.55 -19.20
N ARG A 307 -36.07 8.45 -20.15
CA ARG A 307 -35.53 9.81 -20.14
C ARG A 307 -36.05 10.63 -18.96
N GLN A 308 -37.33 10.54 -18.61
CA GLN A 308 -37.88 11.26 -17.47
C GLN A 308 -37.22 10.82 -16.16
N ILE A 309 -37.09 9.51 -15.95
CA ILE A 309 -36.41 8.95 -14.78
C ILE A 309 -34.97 9.46 -14.71
N VAL A 310 -34.20 9.37 -15.79
CA VAL A 310 -32.79 9.83 -15.79
C VAL A 310 -32.68 11.34 -15.59
N MET A 311 -33.57 12.15 -16.17
CA MET A 311 -33.56 13.61 -15.98
C MET A 311 -33.81 14.00 -14.52
N GLN A 312 -34.85 13.43 -13.90
CA GLN A 312 -35.15 13.67 -12.48
C GLN A 312 -33.95 13.30 -11.59
N MET A 313 -33.28 12.20 -11.93
CA MET A 313 -32.13 11.75 -11.17
C MET A 313 -30.91 12.64 -11.32
N GLN A 314 -30.61 13.12 -12.53
CA GLN A 314 -29.49 14.03 -12.77
C GLN A 314 -29.57 15.28 -11.90
N ASP A 315 -30.78 15.78 -11.65
CA ASP A 315 -31.02 16.92 -10.76
C ASP A 315 -30.73 16.60 -9.28
N SER A 316 -30.82 15.32 -8.91
CA SER A 316 -30.52 14.80 -7.56
C SER A 316 -29.13 14.18 -7.41
N TRP A 317 -28.29 14.20 -8.45
CA TRP A 317 -26.93 13.66 -8.38
C TRP A 317 -26.06 14.47 -7.45
N VAL A 318 -25.29 13.76 -6.62
CA VAL A 318 -24.27 14.38 -5.78
C VAL A 318 -23.18 14.95 -6.68
N SER A 319 -22.83 16.22 -6.47
CA SER A 319 -21.70 16.84 -7.18
C SER A 319 -20.37 16.25 -6.72
N GLU A 320 -19.32 16.36 -7.55
CA GLU A 320 -17.97 15.91 -7.16
C GLU A 320 -17.51 16.60 -5.85
N GLU A 321 -17.78 17.90 -5.71
CA GLU A 321 -17.44 18.66 -4.50
C GLU A 321 -18.18 18.17 -3.25
N ALA A 322 -19.48 17.86 -3.38
CA ALA A 322 -20.28 17.31 -2.29
C ALA A 322 -19.80 15.90 -1.92
N PHE A 323 -19.50 15.05 -2.90
CA PHE A 323 -18.97 13.70 -2.69
C PHE A 323 -17.62 13.73 -1.95
N VAL A 324 -16.69 14.59 -2.37
CA VAL A 324 -15.40 14.76 -1.68
C VAL A 324 -15.58 15.31 -0.27
N SER A 325 -16.56 16.20 -0.06
CA SER A 325 -16.88 16.74 1.26
C SER A 325 -17.43 15.63 2.18
N MET A 326 -18.30 14.75 1.67
CA MET A 326 -18.79 13.58 2.41
C MET A 326 -17.62 12.68 2.85
N ILE A 327 -16.68 12.37 1.95
CA ILE A 327 -15.49 11.58 2.29
C ILE A 327 -14.69 12.26 3.41
N ARG A 328 -14.44 13.57 3.28
CA ARG A 328 -13.67 14.33 4.28
C ARG A 328 -14.32 14.34 5.66
N GLU A 329 -15.63 14.56 5.72
CA GLU A 329 -16.35 14.77 6.97
C GLU A 329 -16.72 13.46 7.67
N GLN A 330 -17.09 12.43 6.90
CA GLN A 330 -17.62 11.17 7.44
C GLN A 330 -16.56 10.05 7.46
N PHE A 331 -15.54 10.12 6.59
CA PHE A 331 -14.52 9.07 6.41
C PHE A 331 -13.09 9.65 6.43
N PRO A 332 -12.65 10.25 7.55
CA PRO A 332 -11.40 11.02 7.61
C PRO A 332 -10.14 10.18 7.36
N VAL A 333 -10.17 8.88 7.67
CA VAL A 333 -9.05 7.95 7.45
C VAL A 333 -8.87 7.71 5.95
N MET A 334 -9.92 7.26 5.23
CA MET A 334 -9.90 7.19 3.77
C MET A 334 -9.56 8.53 3.12
N TYR A 335 -10.14 9.64 3.59
CA TYR A 335 -9.82 10.97 3.05
C TYR A 335 -8.31 11.27 3.10
N THR A 336 -7.69 11.02 4.26
CA THR A 336 -6.26 11.27 4.46
C THR A 336 -5.40 10.38 3.57
N ALA A 337 -5.76 9.10 3.46
CA ALA A 337 -5.07 8.15 2.59
C ALA A 337 -5.13 8.58 1.11
N LEU A 338 -6.34 8.86 0.62
CA LEU A 338 -6.57 9.32 -0.76
C LEU A 338 -5.86 10.65 -1.02
N GLN A 339 -5.85 11.57 -0.06
CA GLN A 339 -5.13 12.83 -0.20
C GLN A 339 -3.61 12.63 -0.29
N ASN A 340 -3.04 11.71 0.49
CA ASN A 340 -1.61 11.40 0.42
C ASN A 340 -1.24 10.74 -0.92
N MET A 341 -2.06 9.80 -1.39
CA MET A 341 -1.88 9.17 -2.69
C MET A 341 -2.03 10.19 -3.83
N ASP A 342 -2.98 11.12 -3.74
CA ASP A 342 -3.17 12.17 -4.74
C ASP A 342 -1.95 13.12 -4.83
N LYS A 343 -1.35 13.48 -3.67
CA LYS A 343 -0.08 14.23 -3.61
C LYS A 343 1.09 13.47 -4.24
N ALA A 344 1.09 12.15 -4.14
CA ALA A 344 2.08 11.29 -4.78
C ALA A 344 1.83 11.12 -6.29
N GLU A 345 0.82 11.77 -6.87
CA GLU A 345 0.40 11.65 -8.26
C GLU A 345 0.00 10.22 -8.66
N ILE A 346 -0.65 9.50 -7.74
CA ILE A 346 -1.03 8.10 -7.92
C ILE A 346 -1.81 7.81 -9.22
N PHE A 347 -2.57 8.79 -9.73
CA PHE A 347 -3.35 8.64 -10.96
C PHE A 347 -2.48 8.39 -12.21
N LYS A 348 -1.19 8.74 -12.15
CA LYS A 348 -0.21 8.45 -13.20
C LYS A 348 0.33 7.02 -13.10
N PHE A 349 0.14 6.35 -11.97
CA PHE A 349 0.67 5.02 -11.74
C PHE A 349 -0.33 3.94 -12.16
N ARG A 350 0.08 3.04 -13.06
CA ARG A 350 -0.69 1.87 -13.47
C ARG A 350 -0.07 0.61 -12.88
N ILE A 351 -0.84 -0.15 -12.12
CA ILE A 351 -0.35 -1.36 -11.46
C ILE A 351 -0.09 -2.49 -12.49
N SER A 352 1.05 -3.17 -12.34
CA SER A 352 1.43 -4.30 -13.19
C SER A 352 0.81 -5.62 -12.70
N ALA A 353 1.02 -6.71 -13.43
CA ALA A 353 0.64 -8.05 -12.98
C ALA A 353 1.32 -8.44 -11.66
N ILE A 354 2.61 -8.12 -11.50
CA ILE A 354 3.36 -8.33 -10.26
C ILE A 354 2.76 -7.49 -9.14
N GLY A 355 2.48 -6.20 -9.42
CA GLY A 355 1.83 -5.31 -8.45
C GLY A 355 0.49 -5.87 -7.97
N ARG A 356 -0.33 -6.43 -8.86
CA ARG A 356 -1.60 -7.08 -8.49
C ARG A 356 -1.42 -8.35 -7.66
N ILE A 357 -0.43 -9.19 -7.97
CA ILE A 357 -0.14 -10.39 -7.16
C ILE A 357 0.31 -9.99 -5.75
N LEU A 358 1.14 -8.97 -5.62
CA LEU A 358 1.54 -8.41 -4.32
C LEU A 358 0.35 -7.79 -3.57
N ALA A 359 -0.50 -7.04 -4.26
CA ALA A 359 -1.71 -6.46 -3.71
C ALA A 359 -2.66 -7.52 -3.13
N VAL A 360 -2.84 -8.63 -3.86
CA VAL A 360 -3.62 -9.80 -3.42
C VAL A 360 -3.00 -10.45 -2.19
N ALA A 361 -1.68 -10.68 -2.20
CA ALA A 361 -0.99 -11.32 -1.08
C ALA A 361 -1.10 -10.46 0.19
N ASN A 362 -0.91 -9.14 0.07
CA ASN A 362 -1.06 -8.19 1.16
C ASN A 362 -2.51 -8.11 1.64
N PHE A 363 -3.49 -8.11 0.72
CA PHE A 363 -4.91 -8.11 1.12
C PHE A 363 -5.30 -9.38 1.89
N SER A 364 -4.85 -10.53 1.40
CA SER A 364 -5.16 -11.84 1.98
C SER A 364 -4.64 -12.01 3.40
N ALA A 365 -3.58 -11.28 3.78
CA ALA A 365 -3.05 -11.25 5.13
C ALA A 365 -4.06 -10.67 6.14
N HIS A 366 -4.84 -9.67 5.73
CA HIS A 366 -5.84 -9.02 6.59
C HIS A 366 -7.25 -9.60 6.42
N HIS A 367 -7.53 -10.25 5.29
CA HIS A 367 -8.86 -10.77 4.92
C HIS A 367 -8.81 -12.22 4.41
N PRO A 368 -8.36 -13.19 5.22
CA PRO A 368 -8.23 -14.59 4.79
C PRO A 368 -9.58 -15.21 4.36
N GLU A 369 -10.69 -14.75 4.94
CA GLU A 369 -12.04 -15.26 4.69
C GLU A 369 -12.56 -15.00 3.27
N ILE A 370 -12.11 -13.91 2.63
CA ILE A 370 -12.52 -13.52 1.27
C ILE A 370 -11.38 -13.61 0.25
N LYS A 371 -10.20 -14.12 0.63
CA LYS A 371 -9.03 -14.33 -0.24
C LYS A 371 -9.38 -14.83 -1.64
N ASN A 372 -10.12 -15.95 -1.73
CA ASN A 372 -10.47 -16.57 -3.01
C ASN A 372 -11.41 -15.72 -3.87
N GLN A 373 -12.31 -14.95 -3.26
CA GLN A 373 -13.21 -14.05 -3.98
C GLN A 373 -12.41 -12.85 -4.51
N PHE A 374 -11.52 -12.33 -3.69
CA PHE A 374 -10.68 -11.18 -4.01
C PHE A 374 -9.64 -11.51 -5.09
N GLU A 375 -9.04 -12.70 -5.06
CA GLU A 375 -8.17 -13.20 -6.14
C GLU A 375 -8.88 -13.23 -7.50
N LYS A 376 -10.14 -13.70 -7.52
CA LYS A 376 -10.96 -13.74 -8.75
C LYS A 376 -11.33 -12.36 -9.26
N LEU A 377 -11.51 -11.40 -8.35
CA LEU A 377 -11.82 -10.02 -8.70
C LEU A 377 -10.61 -9.28 -9.28
N LEU A 378 -9.46 -9.39 -8.61
CA LEU A 378 -8.28 -8.59 -8.95
C LEU A 378 -7.46 -9.16 -10.10
N LEU A 379 -7.30 -10.48 -10.15
CA LEU A 379 -6.42 -11.13 -11.12
C LEU A 379 -7.18 -11.50 -12.38
N THR A 380 -6.55 -11.36 -13.53
CA THR A 380 -7.04 -11.88 -14.81
C THR A 380 -7.00 -13.42 -14.85
N PRO A 381 -7.77 -14.09 -15.73
CA PRO A 381 -7.70 -15.55 -15.85
C PRO A 381 -6.29 -16.09 -16.07
N LEU A 382 -5.46 -15.37 -16.86
CA LEU A 382 -4.07 -15.74 -17.10
C LEU A 382 -3.20 -15.63 -15.83
N GLU A 383 -3.40 -14.57 -15.03
CA GLU A 383 -2.72 -14.39 -13.74
C GLU A 383 -3.21 -15.39 -12.68
N ARG A 384 -4.41 -15.97 -12.87
CA ARG A 384 -4.95 -17.07 -12.06
C ARG A 384 -4.50 -18.46 -12.51
N GLY A 385 -3.82 -18.57 -13.66
CA GLY A 385 -3.42 -19.87 -14.21
C GLY A 385 -4.57 -20.63 -14.88
N GLU A 386 -5.67 -19.96 -15.22
CA GLU A 386 -6.89 -20.55 -15.83
C GLU A 386 -6.85 -20.58 -17.38
N ALA A 387 -5.66 -20.53 -17.99
CA ALA A 387 -5.47 -20.38 -19.44
C ALA A 387 -5.23 -21.70 -20.19
#